data_AF-A0A5S4GX00-F1
#
_entry.id   AF-A0A5S4GX00-F1
#
_cell.length_a   1.000
_cell.length_b   1.000
_cell.length_c   1.000
_cell.angle_alpha   90.00
_cell.angle_beta   90.00
_cell.angle_gamma   90.00
#
_symmetry.space_group_name_H-M   'P 1'
#
loop_
_entity.id
_entity.type
_entity.pdbx_description
1 polymer ?
#
loop_
_entity_poly.entity_id
_entity_poly.type
_entity_poly.pdbx_seq_one_letter_code
_entity_poly.pdbx_strand_id
1 'polypeptide(L)'
;MSDGYPTAAQKEALRLICDREPMPAHRLAEALVAARRPSTNPGYAPAIARMAGTLAWRLQAQGFIAETRAGGWTTTAEGRALIACPA
;
A
#
# COMPACT_ATOMS: atom_id res chain seq x y z
N MET A 1 10.27 4.80 20.49
CA MET A 1 10.17 3.95 19.29
C MET A 1 10.37 4.88 18.12
N SER A 2 11.31 4.63 17.20
CA SER A 2 11.45 5.53 16.06
C SER A 2 10.16 5.49 15.26
N ASP A 3 9.45 6.61 15.15
CA ASP A 3 8.40 6.85 14.15
C ASP A 3 9.08 6.93 12.78
N GLY A 4 9.72 5.83 12.39
CA GLY A 4 10.66 5.75 11.29
C GLY A 4 9.96 6.14 10.00
N TYR A 5 10.65 7.00 9.24
CA TYR A 5 10.20 7.42 7.92
C TYR A 5 9.68 6.22 7.11
N PRO A 6 8.53 6.35 6.43
CA PRO A 6 7.93 5.22 5.73
C PRO A 6 8.89 4.66 4.68
N THR A 7 9.03 3.34 4.72
CA THR A 7 9.92 2.57 3.84
C THR A 7 9.52 2.74 2.37
N ALA A 8 10.43 2.41 1.45
CA ALA A 8 10.13 2.42 0.02
C ALA A 8 8.91 1.55 -0.34
N ALA A 9 8.77 0.38 0.30
CA ALA A 9 7.62 -0.49 0.08
C ALA A 9 6.30 0.12 0.59
N GLN A 10 6.34 0.85 1.71
CA GLN A 10 5.16 1.58 2.20
C GLN A 10 4.77 2.72 1.27
N LYS A 11 5.75 3.50 0.77
CA LYS A 11 5.48 4.58 -0.18
C LYS A 11 4.93 4.05 -1.51
N GLU A 12 5.44 2.93 -2.00
CA GLU A 12 4.90 2.26 -3.21
C GLU A 12 3.46 1.76 -2.98
N ALA A 13 3.18 1.08 -1.88
CA ALA A 13 1.82 0.66 -1.54
C ALA A 13 0.86 1.86 -1.42
N LEU A 14 1.30 2.94 -0.77
CA LEU A 14 0.52 4.17 -0.64
C LEU A 14 0.22 4.82 -2.00
N ARG A 15 1.19 4.83 -2.92
CA ARG A 15 1.02 5.29 -4.31
C ARG A 15 -0.03 4.46 -5.05
N LEU A 16 0.07 3.14 -4.95
CA LEU A 16 -0.86 2.22 -5.60
C LEU A 16 -2.29 2.40 -5.10
N ILE A 17 -2.48 2.61 -3.79
CA ILE A 17 -3.78 2.94 -3.19
C ILE A 17 -4.28 4.25 -3.77
N CYS A 18 -3.47 5.32 -3.74
CA CYS A 18 -3.85 6.65 -4.24
C CYS A 18 -4.32 6.65 -5.70
N ASP A 19 -3.64 5.89 -6.57
CA ASP A 19 -3.99 5.81 -7.98
C ASP A 19 -5.34 5.13 -8.26
N ARG A 20 -5.94 4.43 -7.28
CA ARG A 20 -7.09 3.53 -7.48
C ARG A 20 -8.12 3.61 -6.35
N GLU A 21 -8.27 4.78 -5.74
CA GLU A 21 -9.18 4.94 -4.60
C GLU A 21 -10.65 4.92 -5.00
N PRO A 22 -11.53 4.28 -4.21
CA PRO A 22 -11.21 3.41 -3.08
C PRO A 22 -10.65 2.04 -3.55
N MET A 23 -9.52 1.61 -2.99
CA MET A 23 -8.88 0.35 -3.37
C MET A 23 -9.41 -0.80 -2.50
N PRO A 24 -10.03 -1.86 -3.06
CA PRO A 24 -10.40 -3.04 -2.28
C PRO A 24 -9.17 -3.68 -1.62
N ALA A 25 -9.26 -4.09 -0.35
CA ALA A 25 -8.11 -4.60 0.40
C ALA A 25 -7.39 -5.78 -0.28
N HIS A 26 -8.14 -6.67 -0.96
CA HIS A 26 -7.59 -7.81 -1.69
C HIS A 26 -6.77 -7.41 -2.93
N ARG A 27 -7.05 -6.24 -3.53
CA ARG A 27 -6.38 -5.78 -4.77
C ARG A 27 -4.97 -5.24 -4.53
N LEU A 28 -4.62 -4.85 -3.31
CA LEU A 28 -3.29 -4.32 -3.01
C LEU A 28 -2.19 -5.35 -3.31
N ALA A 29 -2.43 -6.62 -2.99
CA ALA A 29 -1.48 -7.70 -3.26
C ALA A 29 -1.22 -7.86 -4.77
N GLU A 30 -2.28 -7.90 -5.56
CA GLU A 30 -2.20 -8.00 -7.02
C GLU A 30 -1.48 -6.79 -7.63
N ALA A 31 -1.81 -5.58 -7.17
CA ALA A 31 -1.19 -4.35 -7.63
C ALA A 31 0.31 -4.30 -7.30
N LEU A 32 0.70 -4.75 -6.10
CA LEU A 32 2.11 -4.84 -5.70
C LEU A 32 2.86 -5.86 -6.55
N VAL A 33 2.28 -7.03 -6.83
CA VAL A 33 2.92 -8.03 -7.71
C VAL A 33 3.09 -7.46 -9.12
N ALA A 34 2.07 -6.81 -9.67
CA ALA A 34 2.10 -6.22 -11.01
C ALA A 34 3.10 -5.06 -11.15
N ALA A 35 3.36 -4.32 -10.07
CA ALA A 35 4.32 -3.23 -10.05
C ALA A 35 5.79 -3.71 -10.04
N ARG A 36 6.06 -4.97 -9.68
CA ARG A 36 7.41 -5.52 -9.60
C ARG A 36 7.89 -6.07 -10.93
N ARG A 37 9.22 -6.03 -11.13
CA ARG A 37 9.84 -6.70 -12.27
C ARG A 37 9.56 -8.21 -12.20
N PRO A 38 9.31 -8.86 -13.35
CA PRO A 38 9.17 -10.31 -13.40
C PRO A 38 10.38 -11.00 -12.76
N SER A 39 10.11 -12.06 -12.01
CA SER A 39 11.12 -12.88 -11.35
C SER A 39 10.90 -14.34 -11.73
N THR A 40 11.98 -15.08 -11.94
CA THR A 40 11.94 -16.52 -12.18
C THR A 40 11.77 -17.32 -10.88
N ASN A 41 11.84 -16.67 -9.71
CA ASN A 41 11.61 -17.33 -8.43
C ASN A 41 10.10 -17.56 -8.22
N PRO A 42 9.63 -18.83 -8.15
CA PRO A 42 8.22 -19.14 -7.98
C PRO A 42 7.62 -18.63 -6.66
N GLY A 43 8.46 -18.39 -5.65
CA GLY A 43 8.05 -17.83 -4.36
C GLY A 43 7.95 -16.30 -4.33
N TYR A 44 8.34 -15.60 -5.40
CA TYR A 44 8.43 -14.14 -5.41
C TYR A 44 7.06 -13.47 -5.27
N ALA A 45 6.09 -13.83 -6.13
CA ALA A 45 4.74 -13.27 -6.06
C ALA A 45 4.01 -13.63 -4.75
N PRO A 46 4.03 -14.89 -4.26
CA PRO A 46 3.46 -15.22 -2.95
C PRO A 46 4.08 -14.46 -1.78
N ALA A 47 5.40 -14.17 -1.83
CA ALA A 47 6.05 -13.37 -0.80
C ALA A 47 5.53 -11.92 -0.77
N ILE A 48 5.41 -11.28 -1.95
CA ILE A 48 4.86 -9.92 -2.07
C ILE A 48 3.40 -9.88 -1.59
N ALA A 49 2.58 -10.84 -2.02
CA ALA A 49 1.17 -10.91 -1.63
C ALA A 49 0.99 -11.00 -0.11
N ARG A 50 1.82 -11.79 0.58
CA ARG A 50 1.82 -11.87 2.06
C ARG A 50 2.18 -10.55 2.73
N MET A 51 3.08 -9.76 2.12
CA MET A 51 3.48 -8.46 2.66
C MET A 51 2.39 -7.38 2.50
N ALA A 52 1.48 -7.52 1.55
CA ALA A 52 0.46 -6.51 1.25
C ALA A 52 -0.39 -6.15 2.48
N GLY A 53 -0.85 -7.16 3.23
CA GLY A 53 -1.62 -6.94 4.46
C GLY A 53 -0.81 -6.21 5.54
N THR A 54 0.46 -6.58 5.72
CA THR A 54 1.35 -5.90 6.66
C THR A 54 1.61 -4.45 6.27
N LEU A 55 1.76 -4.16 4.97
CA LEU A 55 1.95 -2.80 4.47
C LEU A 55 0.69 -1.95 4.70
N ALA A 56 -0.49 -2.47 4.35
CA ALA A 56 -1.76 -1.79 4.60
C ALA A 56 -1.97 -1.51 6.09
N TRP A 57 -1.76 -2.51 6.95
CA TRP A 57 -1.86 -2.34 8.41
C TRP A 57 -0.92 -1.26 8.94
N ARG A 58 0.36 -1.26 8.50
CA ARG A 58 1.31 -0.22 8.94
C ARG A 58 0.92 1.17 8.44
N LEU A 59 0.47 1.30 7.19
CA LEU A 59 0.04 2.58 6.62
C LEU A 59 -1.20 3.12 7.38
N GLN A 60 -2.14 2.25 7.72
CA GLN A 60 -3.32 2.61 8.50
C GLN A 60 -2.93 3.01 9.93
N ALA A 61 -2.08 2.23 10.60
CA ALA A 61 -1.61 2.52 11.95
C ALA A 61 -0.81 3.84 12.03
N GLN A 62 -0.17 4.25 10.93
CA GLN A 62 0.53 5.53 10.80
C GLN A 62 -0.38 6.68 10.33
N GLY A 63 -1.67 6.41 10.09
CA GLY A 63 -2.64 7.41 9.68
C GLY A 63 -2.52 7.87 8.22
N PHE A 64 -1.82 7.14 7.36
CA PHE A 64 -1.66 7.49 5.93
C PHE A 64 -2.79 6.98 5.04
N ILE A 65 -3.54 5.97 5.51
CA ILE A 65 -4.74 5.47 4.83
C ILE A 65 -5.85 5.24 5.86
N ALA A 66 -7.09 5.26 5.40
CA ALA A 66 -8.28 4.94 6.18
C ALA A 66 -9.07 3.81 5.50
N GLU A 67 -9.71 2.97 6.32
CA GLU A 67 -10.65 1.97 5.83
C GLU A 67 -12.00 2.63 5.49
N THR A 68 -12.55 2.28 4.34
CA THR A 68 -13.87 2.70 3.89
C THR A 68 -14.93 1.76 4.42
N ARG A 69 -16.20 2.21 4.48
CA ARG A 69 -17.33 1.35 4.92
C ARG A 69 -17.50 0.07 4.08
N ALA A 70 -16.97 0.04 2.86
CA ALA A 70 -17.04 -1.10 1.95
C ALA A 70 -15.84 -2.06 2.07
N GLY A 71 -14.93 -1.88 3.05
CA GLY A 71 -13.76 -2.75 3.23
C GLY A 71 -12.61 -2.49 2.24
N GLY A 72 -12.54 -1.28 1.68
CA GLY A 72 -11.42 -0.79 0.86
C GLY A 72 -10.62 0.31 1.55
N TRP A 73 -9.51 0.71 0.95
CA TRP A 73 -8.60 1.74 1.45
C TRP A 73 -8.71 3.04 0.66
N THR A 74 -8.60 4.16 1.37
CA THR A 74 -8.44 5.52 0.84
C THR A 74 -7.27 6.19 1.53
N THR A 75 -6.51 7.04 0.84
CA THR A 75 -5.43 7.83 1.44
C THR A 75 -6.00 8.99 2.24
N THR A 76 -5.31 9.34 3.31
CA THR A 76 -5.57 10.55 4.09
C THR A 76 -4.82 11.74 3.48
N ALA A 77 -5.07 12.96 3.98
CA ALA A 77 -4.34 14.14 3.56
C ALA A 77 -2.82 14.00 3.81
N GLU A 78 -2.46 13.44 4.97
CA GLU A 78 -1.08 13.15 5.36
C GLU A 78 -0.44 12.11 4.43
N GLY A 79 -1.21 11.06 4.07
CA GLY A 79 -0.77 10.05 3.12
C GLY A 79 -0.50 10.63 1.74
N ARG A 80 -1.40 11.47 1.22
CA ARG A 80 -1.23 12.14 -0.07
C ARG A 80 -0.03 13.08 -0.07
N ALA A 81 0.15 13.87 0.99
CA ALA A 81 1.29 14.78 1.14
C ALA A 81 2.64 14.02 1.09
N LEU A 82 2.72 12.87 1.76
CA LEU A 82 3.94 12.06 1.83
C LEU A 82 4.45 11.58 0.47
N ILE A 83 3.56 11.31 -0.49
CA ILE A 83 3.89 10.83 -1.84
C ILE A 83 3.61 11.85 -2.95
N ALA A 84 3.30 13.09 -2.57
CA ALA A 84 2.84 14.14 -3.47
C ALA A 84 1.72 13.65 -4.42
N CYS A 85 0.77 12.90 -3.88
CA CYS A 85 -0.40 12.48 -4.64
C CYS A 85 -1.36 13.67 -4.79
N PRO A 86 -1.87 13.98 -6.00
CA PRO A 86 -2.84 15.06 -6.19
C PRO A 86 -4.11 14.80 -5.37
N ALA A 87 -4.82 15.88 -5.01
CA ALA A 87 -6.09 15.80 -4.27
C ALA A 87 -7.22 15.26 -5.15
#